data_AF-A0AAX3RQB6-F1
#
_entry.id   AF-A0AAX3RQB6-F1
#
_cell.length_a   1.000
_cell.length_b   1.000
_cell.length_c   1.000
_cell.angle_alpha   90.00
_cell.angle_beta   90.00
_cell.angle_gamma   90.00
#
_symmetry.space_group_name_H-M   'P 1'
#
loop_
_entity.id
_entity.type
_entity.pdbx_description
1 polymer ?
#
loop_
_entity_poly.entity_id
_entity_poly.type
_entity_poly.pdbx_seq_one_letter_code
_entity_poly.pdbx_strand_id
1 'polypeptide(L)' 'MHVAHKGSIKDTLIEMEQDLQSSISYAGGTKLDAIRNVDYVIVKNSIFNGDKY' A
#
# COMPACT_ATOMS: atom_id res chain seq x y z
N MET A 1 19.87 -5.91 15.92
CA MET A 1 18.92 -5.77 14.80
C MET A 1 19.01 -4.32 14.34
N HIS A 2 19.48 -4.07 13.12
CA HIS A 2 19.60 -2.72 12.56
C HIS A 2 18.76 -2.64 11.30
N VAL A 3 18.02 -1.55 11.15
CA VAL A 3 17.17 -1.28 9.98
C VAL A 3 17.92 -0.29 9.08
N ALA A 4 17.76 -0.41 7.77
CA ALA A 4 18.32 0.55 6.82
C ALA A 4 17.77 1.96 7.08
N HIS A 5 18.63 2.97 6.98
CA HIS A 5 18.22 4.36 7.07
C HIS A 5 17.39 4.73 5.84
N LYS A 6 16.14 5.17 6.05
CA LYS A 6 15.17 5.43 4.97
C LYS A 6 15.02 6.91 4.60
N GLY A 7 15.86 7.80 5.15
CA GLY A 7 15.75 9.24 4.90
C GLY A 7 14.67 9.90 5.76
N SER A 8 14.05 10.96 5.23
CA SER A 8 13.05 11.75 5.95
C SER A 8 11.76 10.96 6.16
N ILE A 9 11.29 10.92 7.41
CA ILE A 9 10.00 10.30 7.74
C ILE A 9 8.82 10.94 7.00
N LYS A 10 8.92 12.25 6.71
CA LYS A 10 7.88 12.97 5.97
C LYS A 10 7.72 12.39 4.56
N ASP A 11 8.81 12.01 3.92
CA ASP A 11 8.78 11.48 2.56
C ASP A 11 8.10 10.10 2.56
N THR A 12 8.44 9.25 3.54
CA THR A 12 7.76 7.96 3.74
C THR A 12 6.26 8.13 4.03
N LEU A 13 5.87 9.12 4.84
CA LEU A 13 4.45 9.36 5.12
C LEU A 13 3.68 9.82 3.87
N ILE A 14 4.31 10.64 3.02
CA ILE A 14 3.71 11.09 1.76
C ILE A 14 3.56 9.91 0.78
N GLU A 15 4.58 9.05 0.67
CA GLU A 15 4.52 7.83 -0.15
C GLU A 15 3.38 6.91 0.30
N MET A 16 3.28 6.65 1.62
CA MET A 16 2.18 5.87 2.19
C MET A 16 0.80 6.48 1.91
N GLU A 17 0.68 7.80 1.96
CA GLU A 17 -0.56 8.51 1.64
C GLU A 17 -0.95 8.32 0.17
N GLN A 18 0.02 8.45 -0.74
CA GLN A 18 -0.19 8.28 -2.18
C GLN A 18 -0.58 6.84 -2.53
N ASP A 19 0.04 5.84 -1.90
CA ASP A 19 -0.32 4.43 -2.05
C ASP A 19 -1.72 4.11 -1.50
N LEU A 20 -2.11 4.77 -0.41
CA LEU A 20 -3.47 4.63 0.12
C LEU A 20 -4.50 5.29 -0.81
N GLN A 21 -4.18 6.45 -1.38
CA GLN A 21 -5.04 7.13 -2.35
C GLN A 21 -5.22 6.31 -3.64
N SER A 22 -4.17 5.67 -4.13
CA SER A 22 -4.26 4.77 -5.28
C SER A 22 -5.13 3.54 -4.97
N SER A 23 -5.01 2.97 -3.77
CA SER A 23 -5.87 1.88 -3.30
C SER A 23 -7.36 2.28 -3.23
N ILE A 24 -7.67 3.50 -2.78
CA ILE A 24 -9.03 4.04 -2.79
C ILE A 24 -9.57 4.18 -4.23
N SER A 25 -8.71 4.59 -5.17
CA SER A 25 -9.07 4.68 -6.59
C SER A 25 -9.36 3.31 -7.20
N TYR A 26 -8.56 2.28 -6.92
CA TYR A 26 -8.83 0.90 -7.34
C TYR A 26 -10.14 0.35 -6.77
N ALA A 27 -10.50 0.77 -5.55
CA ALA A 27 -11.79 0.45 -4.95
C ALA A 27 -12.98 1.21 -5.59
N GLY A 28 -12.73 2.08 -6.58
CA GLY A 28 -13.77 2.87 -7.25
C GLY A 28 -14.34 4.01 -6.40
N GLY A 29 -13.64 4.43 -5.35
CA GLY A 29 -14.09 5.45 -4.41
C GLY A 29 -13.23 6.71 -4.38
N THR A 30 -13.66 7.66 -3.54
CA THR A 30 -12.94 8.92 -3.27
C THR A 30 -12.68 9.13 -1.77
N LYS A 31 -13.05 8.16 -0.95
CA LYS A 31 -12.96 8.20 0.52
C LYS A 31 -12.44 6.88 1.05
N LEU A 32 -11.87 6.92 2.25
CA LEU A 32 -11.27 5.76 2.91
C LEU A 32 -12.23 4.58 3.07
N ASP A 33 -13.52 4.83 3.31
CA ASP A 33 -14.51 3.76 3.48
C ASP A 33 -14.70 2.88 2.24
N ALA A 34 -14.31 3.36 1.05
CA ALA A 34 -14.43 2.60 -0.20
C ALA A 34 -13.64 1.28 -0.17
N ILE A 35 -12.53 1.23 0.57
CA ILE A 35 -11.69 0.02 0.63
C ILE A 35 -12.32 -1.11 1.47
N ARG A 36 -13.38 -0.83 2.24
CA ARG A 36 -13.96 -1.81 3.17
C ARG A 36 -14.87 -2.84 2.51
N ASN A 37 -15.38 -2.54 1.32
CA ASN A 37 -16.42 -3.32 0.64
C ASN A 37 -15.94 -3.92 -0.69
N VAL A 38 -14.63 -4.04 -0.89
CA VAL A 38 -14.06 -4.64 -2.11
C VAL A 38 -13.96 -6.16 -1.96
N ASP A 39 -14.15 -6.87 -3.07
CA ASP A 39 -13.88 -8.30 -3.12
C ASP A 39 -12.37 -8.55 -3.08
N TYR A 40 -11.97 -9.64 -2.41
CA TYR A 40 -10.59 -10.09 -2.36
C TYR A 40 -10.50 -11.57 -2.75
N VAL A 41 -9.34 -11.97 -3.26
CA VAL A 41 -9.05 -13.35 -3.62
C VAL A 41 -7.81 -13.84 -2.88
N ILE A 42 -7.85 -15.09 -2.43
CA ILE A 42 -6.69 -15.75 -1.83
C ILE A 42 -5.86 -16.37 -2.95
N VAL A 43 -4.63 -15.92 -3.10
CA VAL A 43 -3.69 -16.41 -4.11
C VAL A 43 -2.94 -17.65 -3.60
N LYS A 44 -2.63 -18.58 -4.52
CA LYS A 44 -1.86 -19.81 -4.18
C LYS A 44 -0.40 -19.53 -3.82
N ASN A 45 0.16 -18.44 -4.35
CA ASN A 45 1.55 -18.02 -4.13
C ASN A 45 1.58 -16.61 -3.54
N SER A 46 2.62 -16.29 -2.77
CA SER A 46 2.82 -14.94 -2.24
C SER A 46 3.00 -13.92 -3.37
N ILE A 47 2.34 -12.77 -3.23
CA ILE A 47 2.58 -11.61 -4.08
C ILE A 47 3.84 -10.91 -3.57
N PHE A 48 4.87 -10.84 -4.41
CA PHE A 48 6.08 -10.07 -4.14
C PHE A 48 6.09 -8.86 -5.07
N ASN A 49 5.96 -7.66 -4.50
CA ASN A 49 5.94 -6.41 -5.26
C ASN A 49 7.37 -5.90 -5.46
N GLY A 50 8.14 -6.48 -6.38
CA GLY A 50 9.47 -5.99 -6.77
C GLY A 50 10.57 -6.07 -5.70
N ASP A 51 10.21 -6.10 -4.42
CA ASP A 51 11.04 -6.28 -3.24
C ASP A 51 11.46 -7.76 -3.14
N LYS A 52 12.23 -8.20 -4.13
CA LYS A 52 13.08 -9.37 -3.99
C LYS A 52 14.40 -8.88 -3.44
N TYR A 53 14.85 -9.50 -2.35
CA TYR A 53 16.26 -9.50 -1.96
C TYR A 53 17.16 -9.90 -3.13
#